data_AF-A0A8I0C8M0-F1
#
_entry.id   AF-A0A8I0C8M0-F1
#
_cell.length_a   1.000
_cell.length_b   1.000
_cell.length_c   1.000
_cell.angle_alpha   90.00
_cell.angle_beta   90.00
_cell.angle_gamma   90.00
#
_symmetry.space_group_name_H-M   'P 1'
#
loop_
_entity.id
_entity.type
_entity.pdbx_description
1 polymer ?
#
loop_
_entity_poly.entity_id
_entity_poly.type
_entity_poly.pdbx_seq_one_letter_code
_entity_poly.pdbx_strand_id
1 'polypeptide(L)'
;MRSASTRPYATYHHTPQEHPREHHKAWDKITLPVTHPFWKTHYTPNGWGCKCYVTSSRRAEAVTSEAELKAAGAYDQVPWTNRRTGETSLVPKGIDKGFDYNVGEARLAGLAPPAMPEPQRAYVAGDRRPRALPPPPAPRPLPPDVKVRPDLPADPQAVFEAMSKVVGKGEGEVFIDRAQLPVVLGQRMFERHDPAGASVGAKPGLASRAELAEIFGAVLRDPDEIWVSLQARDDGSSVMVRTYVGAFDAMGETGRRLFVLAFHEGAARGVWMGATAFGPGKRDKPATQEAATSQGFRVGTLVYRRK
;
A
#
# COMPACT_ATOMS: atom_id res chain seq x y z
N MET A 1 7.84 -10.34 -8.37
CA MET A 1 8.13 -10.43 -9.84
C MET A 1 7.65 -11.76 -10.43
N ARG A 2 6.88 -11.76 -11.53
CA ARG A 2 6.40 -12.98 -12.24
C ARG A 2 7.53 -13.90 -12.80
N SER A 3 8.77 -13.42 -12.80
CA SER A 3 9.97 -14.12 -13.32
C SER A 3 10.57 -15.15 -12.35
N ALA A 4 10.29 -15.08 -11.05
CA ALA A 4 11.03 -15.86 -10.05
C ALA A 4 10.89 -17.38 -10.20
N SER A 5 9.77 -17.86 -10.75
CA SER A 5 9.53 -19.29 -10.97
C SER A 5 10.25 -19.86 -12.20
N THR A 6 10.61 -19.02 -13.17
CA THR A 6 11.19 -19.46 -14.46
C THR A 6 12.63 -19.00 -14.67
N ARG A 7 13.01 -17.86 -14.08
CA ARG A 7 14.37 -17.29 -14.09
C ARG A 7 14.68 -16.76 -12.69
N PRO A 8 15.08 -17.64 -11.75
CA PRO A 8 15.23 -17.31 -10.33
C PRO A 8 16.48 -16.48 -10.01
N TYR A 9 17.42 -16.33 -10.95
CA TYR A 9 18.66 -15.58 -10.73
C TYR A 9 18.68 -14.30 -11.58
N ALA A 10 19.33 -13.27 -11.05
CA ALA A 10 19.66 -12.03 -11.74
C ALA A 10 21.16 -11.78 -11.65
N THR A 11 21.73 -11.22 -12.72
CA THR A 11 23.14 -10.83 -12.82
C THR A 11 23.25 -9.37 -13.19
N TYR A 12 24.07 -8.63 -12.44
CA TYR A 12 24.39 -7.23 -12.70
C TYR A 12 25.53 -7.13 -13.72
N HIS A 13 25.38 -6.27 -14.73
CA HIS A 13 26.40 -6.04 -15.76
C HIS A 13 26.78 -4.56 -15.81
N HIS A 14 28.08 -4.30 -15.62
CA HIS A 14 28.65 -2.99 -15.85
C HIS A 14 28.91 -2.77 -17.34
N THR A 15 28.43 -1.65 -17.88
CA THR A 15 28.81 -1.23 -19.23
C THR A 15 30.05 -0.34 -19.16
N PRO A 16 31.15 -0.70 -19.85
CA PRO A 16 32.35 0.13 -19.90
C PRO A 16 32.04 1.53 -20.41
N GLN A 17 32.49 2.55 -19.68
CA GLN A 17 32.37 3.96 -20.07
C GLN A 17 33.68 4.70 -19.76
N GLU A 18 33.90 5.84 -20.38
CA GLU A 18 35.10 6.68 -20.22
C GLU A 18 35.28 7.17 -18.77
N HIS A 19 34.18 7.46 -18.07
CA HIS A 19 34.16 7.81 -16.65
C HIS A 19 33.26 6.84 -15.88
N PRO A 20 33.73 5.61 -15.64
CA PRO A 20 32.92 4.59 -14.99
C PRO A 20 32.87 4.85 -13.48
N ARG A 21 31.72 4.56 -12.87
CA ARG A 21 31.61 4.58 -11.41
C ARG A 21 32.30 3.32 -10.87
N GLU A 22 33.38 3.49 -10.12
CA GLU A 22 34.18 2.35 -9.62
C GLU A 22 33.35 1.35 -8.81
N HIS A 23 32.34 1.81 -8.06
CA HIS A 23 31.40 0.94 -7.37
C HIS A 23 30.62 0.03 -8.33
N HIS A 24 30.23 0.52 -9.50
CA HIS A 24 29.49 -0.29 -10.48
C HIS A 24 30.38 -1.35 -11.12
N LYS A 25 31.68 -1.08 -11.27
CA LYS A 25 32.65 -2.09 -11.70
C LYS A 25 32.79 -3.19 -10.64
N ALA A 26 32.83 -2.81 -9.37
CA ALA A 26 32.90 -3.78 -8.27
C ALA A 26 31.65 -4.68 -8.21
N TRP A 27 30.51 -4.20 -8.72
CA TRP A 27 29.27 -4.97 -8.81
C TRP A 27 29.13 -5.80 -10.10
N ASP A 28 30.08 -5.70 -11.02
CA ASP A 28 30.02 -6.46 -12.26
C ASP A 28 30.01 -7.97 -11.97
N LYS A 29 29.12 -8.71 -12.65
CA LYS A 29 28.91 -10.16 -12.52
C LYS A 29 28.38 -10.63 -11.16
N ILE A 30 27.97 -9.74 -10.26
CA ILE A 30 27.20 -10.13 -9.07
C ILE A 30 25.96 -10.88 -9.55
N THR A 31 25.84 -12.15 -9.16
CA THR A 31 24.72 -13.02 -9.52
C THR A 31 24.04 -13.53 -8.27
N LEU A 32 22.77 -13.18 -8.10
CA LEU A 32 21.99 -13.45 -6.89
C LEU A 32 20.58 -13.92 -7.24
N PRO A 33 19.88 -14.61 -6.31
CA PRO A 33 18.45 -14.84 -6.45
C PRO A 33 17.70 -13.52 -6.68
N VAL A 34 16.67 -13.52 -7.53
CA VAL A 34 15.88 -12.31 -7.84
C VAL A 34 15.17 -11.71 -6.62
N THR A 35 14.97 -12.51 -5.57
CA THR A 35 14.38 -12.08 -4.29
C THR A 35 15.40 -11.55 -3.29
N HIS A 36 16.69 -11.55 -3.64
CA HIS A 36 17.75 -11.12 -2.73
C HIS A 36 17.62 -9.62 -2.40
N PRO A 37 17.80 -9.19 -1.13
CA PRO A 37 17.65 -7.80 -0.71
C PRO A 37 18.51 -6.78 -1.48
N PHE A 38 19.65 -7.21 -2.00
CA PHE A 38 20.53 -6.41 -2.88
C PHE A 38 19.74 -5.70 -4.01
N TRP A 39 18.79 -6.41 -4.63
CA TRP A 39 18.02 -5.89 -5.76
C TRP A 39 17.00 -4.82 -5.37
N LYS A 40 16.74 -4.59 -4.08
CA LYS A 40 15.82 -3.51 -3.66
C LYS A 40 16.35 -2.12 -4.01
N THR A 41 17.67 -1.97 -4.01
CA THR A 41 18.34 -0.67 -4.24
C THR A 41 19.32 -0.69 -5.41
N HIS A 42 19.89 -1.85 -5.77
CA HIS A 42 20.92 -1.97 -6.80
C HIS A 42 20.38 -2.42 -8.17
N TYR A 43 19.07 -2.30 -8.40
CA TYR A 43 18.46 -2.65 -9.68
C TYR A 43 18.51 -1.45 -10.63
N THR A 44 19.21 -1.63 -11.75
CA THR A 44 19.51 -0.56 -12.71
C THR A 44 18.25 0.12 -13.28
N PRO A 45 18.30 1.43 -13.59
CA PRO A 45 19.47 2.31 -13.54
C PRO A 45 19.78 2.85 -12.13
N ASN A 46 21.08 2.99 -11.83
CA ASN A 46 21.55 3.41 -10.48
C ASN A 46 21.91 4.91 -10.40
N GLY A 47 21.49 5.70 -11.38
CA GLY A 47 21.80 7.12 -11.48
C GLY A 47 21.74 7.67 -12.89
N TRP A 48 21.85 8.99 -13.00
CA TRP A 48 21.84 9.68 -14.30
C TRP A 48 23.04 9.24 -15.15
N GLY A 49 22.76 8.88 -16.41
CA GLY A 49 23.79 8.42 -17.36
C GLY A 49 24.32 6.99 -17.10
N CYS A 50 23.77 6.26 -16.12
CA CYS A 50 24.12 4.86 -15.89
C CYS A 50 23.61 3.99 -17.06
N LYS A 51 24.51 3.21 -17.67
CA LYS A 51 24.20 2.26 -18.75
C LYS A 51 24.34 0.79 -18.30
N CYS A 52 24.56 0.56 -17.01
CA CYS A 52 24.55 -0.79 -16.46
C CYS A 52 23.17 -1.43 -16.66
N TYR A 53 23.13 -2.76 -16.73
CA TYR A 53 21.89 -3.49 -16.94
C TYR A 53 21.86 -4.79 -16.13
N VAL A 54 20.67 -5.32 -15.91
CA VAL A 54 20.46 -6.59 -15.20
C VAL A 54 19.85 -7.61 -16.14
N THR A 55 20.43 -8.81 -16.19
CA THR A 55 19.87 -9.95 -16.93
C THR A 55 19.37 -11.01 -15.96
N SER A 56 18.25 -11.68 -16.26
CA SER A 56 17.81 -12.83 -15.46
C SER A 56 18.19 -14.16 -16.12
N SER A 57 18.35 -15.23 -15.35
CA SER A 57 18.72 -16.56 -15.87
C SER A 57 17.98 -17.68 -15.14
N ARG A 58 17.83 -18.82 -15.83
CA ARG A 58 17.21 -20.03 -15.25
C ARG A 58 18.13 -20.75 -14.27
N ARG A 59 19.43 -20.70 -14.56
CA ARG A 59 20.51 -21.30 -13.78
C ARG A 59 21.61 -20.24 -13.65
N ALA A 60 22.22 -20.17 -12.47
CA ALA A 60 23.44 -19.41 -12.25
C ALA A 60 24.63 -20.37 -12.32
N GLU A 61 25.68 -20.00 -13.04
CA GLU A 61 26.95 -20.75 -13.06
C GLU A 61 27.66 -20.63 -11.71
N ALA A 62 27.58 -19.45 -11.08
CA ALA A 62 28.00 -19.19 -9.71
C ALA A 62 27.04 -18.17 -9.08
N VAL A 63 26.68 -18.38 -7.81
CA VAL A 63 25.95 -17.40 -7.00
C VAL A 63 26.96 -16.68 -6.13
N THR A 64 26.95 -15.35 -6.19
CA THR A 64 27.84 -14.52 -5.38
C THR A 64 27.54 -14.72 -3.90
N SER A 65 28.58 -14.99 -3.12
CA SER A 65 28.49 -15.18 -1.68
C SER A 65 28.35 -13.85 -0.94
N GLU A 66 27.84 -13.89 0.29
CA GLU A 66 27.72 -12.70 1.14
C GLU A 66 29.08 -12.04 1.43
N ALA A 67 30.15 -12.83 1.50
CA ALA A 67 31.51 -12.32 1.69
C ALA A 67 31.98 -11.50 0.47
N GLU A 68 31.70 -11.98 -0.74
CA GLU A 68 32.02 -11.27 -1.98
C GLU A 68 31.16 -10.00 -2.13
N LEU A 69 29.88 -10.03 -1.74
CA LEU A 69 29.02 -8.85 -1.71
C LEU A 69 29.56 -7.76 -0.77
N LYS A 70 29.98 -8.17 0.42
CA LYS A 70 30.56 -7.26 1.40
C LYS A 70 31.89 -6.68 0.90
N ALA A 71 32.74 -7.50 0.27
CA ALA A 71 33.98 -7.06 -0.35
C ALA A 71 33.75 -6.07 -1.51
N ALA A 72 32.65 -6.23 -2.25
CA ALA A 72 32.22 -5.31 -3.30
C ALA A 72 31.54 -4.02 -2.78
N GLY A 73 31.44 -3.84 -1.45
CA GLY A 73 30.86 -2.66 -0.84
C GLY A 73 29.35 -2.52 -1.07
N ALA A 74 28.64 -3.63 -1.30
CA ALA A 74 27.20 -3.64 -1.64
C ALA A 74 26.28 -3.01 -0.57
N TYR A 75 26.76 -2.85 0.67
CA TYR A 75 25.98 -2.31 1.79
C TYR A 75 26.51 -0.99 2.34
N ASP A 76 27.56 -0.44 1.73
CA ASP A 76 28.13 0.83 2.13
C ASP A 76 27.09 1.93 1.91
N GLN A 77 26.93 2.82 2.91
CA GLN A 77 26.04 3.97 2.81
C GLN A 77 26.84 5.27 2.93
N VAL A 78 26.40 6.29 2.22
CA VAL A 78 26.96 7.64 2.29
C VAL A 78 25.85 8.63 2.63
N PRO A 79 26.12 9.63 3.49
CA PRO A 79 25.19 10.72 3.71
C PRO A 79 25.10 11.55 2.43
N TRP A 80 23.88 11.73 1.94
CA TRP A 80 23.56 12.65 0.87
C TRP A 80 22.75 13.81 1.43
N THR A 81 23.26 15.03 1.26
CA THR A 81 22.59 16.25 1.72
C THR A 81 21.94 16.97 0.54
N ASN A 82 20.63 17.19 0.63
CA ASN A 82 19.90 17.99 -0.33
C ASN A 82 20.27 19.46 -0.16
N ARG A 83 21.02 20.03 -1.11
CA ARG A 83 21.44 21.44 -1.05
C ARG A 83 20.28 22.44 -1.04
N ARG A 84 19.09 22.04 -1.53
CA ARG A 84 17.90 22.90 -1.57
C ARG A 84 17.12 22.91 -0.25
N THR A 85 17.08 21.78 0.46
CA THR A 85 16.27 21.64 1.69
C THR A 85 17.09 21.51 2.97
N GLY A 86 18.41 21.29 2.88
CA GLY A 86 19.30 21.04 4.03
C GLY A 86 19.17 19.65 4.64
N GLU A 87 18.22 18.84 4.17
CA GLU A 87 17.95 17.50 4.68
C GLU A 87 19.07 16.52 4.30
N THR A 88 19.53 15.72 5.26
CA THR A 88 20.53 14.67 5.04
C THR A 88 19.89 13.30 5.16
N SER A 89 20.04 12.48 4.12
CA SER A 89 19.55 11.10 4.07
C SER A 89 20.70 10.14 3.73
N LEU A 90 20.67 8.93 4.27
CA LEU A 90 21.63 7.90 3.90
C LEU A 90 21.22 7.27 2.57
N VAL A 91 22.17 7.17 1.63
CA VAL A 91 21.99 6.49 0.35
C VAL A 91 23.05 5.42 0.16
N PRO A 92 22.76 4.30 -0.53
CA PRO A 92 23.79 3.33 -0.89
C PRO A 92 24.91 3.98 -1.71
N LYS A 93 26.15 3.66 -1.35
CA LYS A 93 27.34 4.22 -1.99
C LYS A 93 27.41 3.79 -3.45
N GLY A 94 27.50 4.77 -4.36
CA GLY A 94 27.52 4.52 -5.80
C GLY A 94 26.13 4.55 -6.47
N ILE A 95 25.05 4.74 -5.72
CA ILE A 95 23.70 4.98 -6.25
C ILE A 95 23.30 6.43 -5.98
N ASP A 96 22.78 7.11 -6.99
CA ASP A 96 22.31 8.49 -6.84
C ASP A 96 20.97 8.51 -6.10
N LYS A 97 20.74 9.52 -5.25
CA LYS A 97 19.43 9.71 -4.60
C LYS A 97 18.32 9.83 -5.66
N GLY A 98 17.22 9.10 -5.47
CA GLY A 98 16.13 9.00 -6.43
C GLY A 98 16.29 7.86 -7.44
N PHE A 99 17.36 7.07 -7.32
CA PHE A 99 17.56 5.79 -8.02
C PHE A 99 17.78 4.63 -7.04
N ASP A 100 17.66 4.91 -5.73
CA ASP A 100 17.81 4.01 -4.60
C ASP A 100 16.56 3.13 -4.37
N TYR A 101 15.96 2.65 -5.46
CA TYR A 101 14.80 1.76 -5.44
C TYR A 101 14.75 0.88 -6.69
N ASN A 102 14.07 -0.27 -6.59
CA ASN A 102 13.91 -1.16 -7.72
C ASN A 102 12.78 -0.69 -8.65
N VAL A 103 13.12 -0.20 -9.84
CA VAL A 103 12.13 0.30 -10.81
C VAL A 103 11.13 -0.77 -11.29
N GLY A 104 11.51 -2.05 -11.28
CA GLY A 104 10.64 -3.16 -11.65
C GLY A 104 9.61 -3.50 -10.57
N GLU A 105 9.96 -3.32 -9.29
CA GLU A 105 9.03 -3.44 -8.16
C GLU A 105 8.20 -2.16 -8.00
N ALA A 106 8.83 -1.00 -8.10
CA ALA A 106 8.22 0.30 -7.88
C ALA A 106 7.45 0.85 -9.09
N ARG A 107 7.26 0.07 -10.16
CA ARG A 107 6.57 0.50 -11.40
C ARG A 107 5.17 1.08 -11.12
N LEU A 108 4.55 0.70 -10.00
CA LEU A 108 3.24 1.18 -9.55
C LEU A 108 3.32 1.91 -8.20
N ALA A 109 4.49 2.02 -7.56
CA ALA A 109 4.66 2.76 -6.31
C ALA A 109 4.41 4.27 -6.47
N GLY A 110 4.56 4.80 -7.69
CA GLY A 110 4.15 6.17 -8.05
C GLY A 110 2.66 6.31 -8.42
N LEU A 111 1.96 5.20 -8.70
CA LEU A 111 0.52 5.19 -9.01
C LEU A 111 -0.34 4.80 -7.80
N ALA A 112 0.23 4.01 -6.88
CA ALA A 112 -0.32 3.71 -5.58
C ALA A 112 0.08 4.86 -4.64
N PRO A 113 -0.86 5.69 -4.17
CA PRO A 113 -0.55 6.82 -3.31
C PRO A 113 0.36 6.41 -2.15
N PRO A 114 1.43 7.19 -1.86
CA PRO A 114 2.04 7.09 -0.55
C PRO A 114 0.98 7.41 0.51
N ALA A 115 1.01 6.72 1.65
CA ALA A 115 0.33 7.26 2.82
C ALA A 115 0.99 8.61 3.14
N MET A 116 0.19 9.66 3.37
CA MET A 116 0.75 10.94 3.79
C MET A 116 1.60 10.73 5.05
N PRO A 117 2.76 11.41 5.14
CA PRO A 117 3.62 11.33 6.32
C PRO A 117 3.02 11.95 7.57
N GLU A 118 1.95 12.71 7.40
CA GLU A 118 1.28 13.32 8.52
C GLU A 118 0.46 12.28 9.28
N PRO A 119 0.42 12.38 10.62
CA PRO A 119 -0.56 11.63 11.40
C PRO A 119 -1.93 11.86 10.77
N GLN A 120 -2.69 10.78 10.58
CA GLN A 120 -4.03 10.85 10.03
C GLN A 120 -4.84 11.82 10.90
N ARG A 121 -4.98 13.05 10.41
CA ARG A 121 -5.57 14.15 11.16
C ARG A 121 -7.02 13.81 11.46
N ALA A 122 -7.54 14.25 12.61
CA ALA A 122 -8.91 13.92 12.97
C ALA A 122 -9.87 14.52 11.92
N TYR A 123 -10.85 13.71 11.52
CA TYR A 123 -11.91 14.18 10.65
C TYR A 123 -12.92 14.94 11.50
N VAL A 124 -13.19 16.19 11.12
CA VAL A 124 -14.38 16.87 11.58
C VAL A 124 -15.49 16.52 10.60
N ALA A 125 -16.43 15.68 11.03
CA ALA A 125 -17.57 15.32 10.21
C ALA A 125 -18.30 16.61 9.78
N GLY A 126 -18.27 16.91 8.48
CA GLY A 126 -19.02 18.02 7.91
C GLY A 126 -20.53 17.79 7.98
N ASP A 127 -21.32 18.80 7.60
CA ASP A 127 -22.78 18.72 7.61
C ASP A 127 -23.31 17.46 6.90
N ARG A 128 -24.08 16.64 7.63
CA ARG A 128 -24.71 15.44 7.09
C ARG A 128 -25.74 15.82 6.03
N ARG A 129 -25.41 15.52 4.78
CA ARG A 129 -26.40 15.33 3.70
C ARG A 129 -26.45 13.84 3.36
N PRO A 130 -27.60 13.30 2.95
CA PRO A 130 -28.94 13.88 3.06
C PRO A 130 -29.38 14.05 4.53
N ARG A 131 -30.31 14.98 4.78
CA ARG A 131 -30.84 15.25 6.13
C ARG A 131 -31.61 14.05 6.73
N ALA A 132 -32.11 13.15 5.87
CA ALA A 132 -32.67 11.85 6.24
C ALA A 132 -31.86 10.73 5.57
N LEU A 133 -31.22 9.88 6.38
CA LEU A 133 -30.48 8.72 5.87
C LEU A 133 -31.46 7.66 5.37
N PRO A 134 -31.14 6.95 4.28
CA PRO A 134 -31.92 5.79 3.90
C PRO A 134 -31.75 4.69 4.96
N PRO A 135 -32.68 3.72 5.03
CA PRO A 135 -32.56 2.60 5.95
C PRO A 135 -31.18 1.94 5.83
N PRO A 136 -30.58 1.52 6.94
CA PRO A 136 -29.31 0.80 6.92
C PRO A 136 -29.41 -0.47 6.05
N PRO A 137 -28.31 -0.90 5.41
CA PRO A 137 -28.32 -2.13 4.63
C PRO A 137 -28.59 -3.34 5.53
N ALA A 138 -29.40 -4.28 5.03
CA ALA A 138 -29.68 -5.52 5.75
C ALA A 138 -28.41 -6.39 5.82
N PRO A 139 -28.10 -7.01 6.97
CA PRO A 139 -27.03 -7.99 7.08
C PRO A 139 -27.22 -9.15 6.10
N ARG A 140 -26.09 -9.67 5.60
CA ARG A 140 -26.03 -10.82 4.69
C ARG A 140 -24.88 -11.76 5.07
N PRO A 141 -24.84 -13.01 4.58
CA PRO A 141 -23.70 -13.87 4.86
C PRO A 141 -22.42 -13.30 4.23
N LEU A 142 -21.28 -13.56 4.89
CA LEU A 142 -19.98 -13.37 4.28
C LEU A 142 -19.86 -14.26 3.02
N PRO A 143 -19.18 -13.80 1.96
CA PRO A 143 -18.88 -14.66 0.83
C PRO A 143 -18.16 -15.95 1.28
N PRO A 144 -18.43 -17.11 0.67
CA PRO A 144 -17.88 -18.39 1.12
C PRO A 144 -16.34 -18.47 1.01
N ASP A 145 -15.74 -17.63 0.16
CA ASP A 145 -14.30 -17.48 -0.03
C ASP A 145 -13.62 -16.53 0.98
N VAL A 146 -14.39 -15.92 1.89
CA VAL A 146 -13.94 -14.86 2.80
C VAL A 146 -14.10 -15.31 4.25
N LYS A 147 -13.02 -15.20 5.03
CA LYS A 147 -13.03 -15.49 6.47
C LYS A 147 -12.26 -14.45 7.27
N VAL A 148 -12.53 -14.40 8.57
CA VAL A 148 -11.63 -13.72 9.51
C VAL A 148 -10.34 -14.54 9.59
N ARG A 149 -9.19 -13.86 9.61
CA ARG A 149 -7.85 -14.46 9.60
C ARG A 149 -7.05 -14.09 10.87
N PRO A 150 -7.40 -14.64 12.05
CA PRO A 150 -6.66 -14.35 13.29
C PRO A 150 -5.17 -14.71 13.20
N ASP A 151 -4.83 -15.61 12.27
CA ASP A 151 -3.48 -16.09 11.97
C ASP A 151 -2.63 -15.09 11.14
N LEU A 152 -3.24 -14.05 10.56
CA LEU A 152 -2.53 -13.16 9.65
C LEU A 152 -1.58 -12.24 10.42
N PRO A 153 -0.27 -12.19 10.06
CA PRO A 153 0.65 -11.28 10.71
C PRO A 153 0.26 -9.83 10.43
N ALA A 154 0.60 -8.94 11.37
CA ALA A 154 0.41 -7.50 11.27
C ALA A 154 1.42 -6.83 10.32
N ASP A 155 1.63 -7.46 9.15
CA ASP A 155 2.58 -7.06 8.12
C ASP A 155 1.83 -6.47 6.91
N PRO A 156 2.21 -5.27 6.41
CA PRO A 156 1.55 -4.61 5.29
C PRO A 156 1.42 -5.48 4.02
N GLN A 157 2.45 -6.26 3.70
CA GLN A 157 2.45 -7.11 2.51
C GLN A 157 1.49 -8.29 2.71
N ALA A 158 1.56 -8.99 3.84
CA ALA A 158 0.66 -10.10 4.13
C ALA A 158 -0.82 -9.67 4.15
N VAL A 159 -1.12 -8.51 4.73
CA VAL A 159 -2.46 -7.92 4.75
C VAL A 159 -2.93 -7.59 3.34
N PHE A 160 -2.05 -6.99 2.52
CA PHE A 160 -2.37 -6.70 1.12
C PHE A 160 -2.61 -7.97 0.29
N GLU A 161 -1.81 -9.01 0.47
CA GLU A 161 -1.97 -10.29 -0.24
C GLU A 161 -3.29 -10.99 0.09
N ALA A 162 -3.68 -11.02 1.37
CA ALA A 162 -4.96 -11.58 1.78
C ALA A 162 -6.15 -10.79 1.18
N MET A 163 -6.05 -9.46 1.18
CA MET A 163 -7.08 -8.57 0.65
C MET A 163 -7.19 -8.65 -0.89
N SER A 164 -6.05 -8.57 -1.58
CA SER A 164 -5.96 -8.64 -3.05
C SER A 164 -6.47 -9.96 -3.61
N LYS A 165 -6.26 -11.08 -2.89
CA LYS A 165 -6.83 -12.38 -3.24
C LYS A 165 -8.35 -12.34 -3.35
N VAL A 166 -9.02 -11.66 -2.44
CA VAL A 166 -10.50 -11.53 -2.46
C VAL A 166 -10.95 -10.57 -3.56
N VAL A 167 -10.28 -9.42 -3.71
CA VAL A 167 -10.62 -8.44 -4.76
C VAL A 167 -10.35 -8.99 -6.16
N GLY A 168 -9.42 -9.94 -6.30
CA GLY A 168 -8.96 -10.45 -7.59
C GLY A 168 -8.08 -9.46 -8.34
N LYS A 169 -7.45 -8.52 -7.62
CA LYS A 169 -6.59 -7.46 -8.17
C LYS A 169 -5.26 -7.45 -7.43
N GLY A 170 -4.19 -7.65 -8.18
CA GLY A 170 -2.82 -7.67 -7.66
C GLY A 170 -2.27 -6.28 -7.36
N GLU A 171 -1.01 -6.24 -6.90
CA GLU A 171 -0.33 -4.99 -6.58
C GLU A 171 -0.27 -4.04 -7.77
N GLY A 172 -0.78 -2.82 -7.54
CA GLY A 172 -0.88 -1.70 -8.46
C GLY A 172 -1.83 -1.92 -9.64
N GLU A 173 -2.63 -2.98 -9.63
CA GLU A 173 -3.73 -3.10 -10.58
C GLU A 173 -4.83 -2.09 -10.23
N VAL A 174 -5.43 -1.50 -11.28
CA VAL A 174 -6.58 -0.62 -11.12
C VAL A 174 -7.81 -1.46 -10.84
N PHE A 175 -8.40 -1.24 -9.67
CA PHE A 175 -9.71 -1.74 -9.31
C PHE A 175 -10.76 -0.68 -9.66
N ILE A 176 -11.78 -1.04 -10.44
CA ILE A 176 -12.92 -0.16 -10.69
C ILE A 176 -14.03 -0.57 -9.71
N ASP A 177 -14.47 0.38 -8.88
CA ASP A 177 -15.51 0.10 -7.90
C ASP A 177 -16.93 0.02 -8.52
N ARG A 178 -17.92 -0.30 -7.69
CA ARG A 178 -19.33 -0.40 -8.13
C ARG A 178 -19.95 0.93 -8.56
N ALA A 179 -19.32 2.05 -8.21
CA ALA A 179 -19.69 3.39 -8.67
C ALA A 179 -18.78 3.89 -9.80
N GLN A 180 -18.08 2.97 -10.49
CA GLN A 180 -17.27 3.21 -11.69
C GLN A 180 -16.08 4.15 -11.48
N LEU A 181 -15.54 4.20 -10.26
CA LEU A 181 -14.33 4.97 -9.96
C LEU A 181 -13.08 4.07 -9.85
N PRO A 182 -11.96 4.48 -10.46
CA PRO A 182 -10.70 3.75 -10.36
C PRO A 182 -10.04 3.98 -9.01
N VAL A 183 -9.60 2.88 -8.40
CA VAL A 183 -8.84 2.81 -7.16
C VAL A 183 -7.61 1.96 -7.40
N VAL A 184 -6.42 2.50 -7.12
CA VAL A 184 -5.18 1.73 -7.21
C VAL A 184 -4.94 1.03 -5.87
N LEU A 185 -4.73 -0.28 -5.91
CA LEU A 185 -4.51 -1.10 -4.72
C LEU A 185 -3.04 -1.45 -4.58
N GLY A 186 -2.48 -1.36 -3.37
CA GLY A 186 -1.10 -1.77 -3.11
C GLY A 186 -0.79 -1.85 -1.61
N GLN A 187 0.31 -2.51 -1.25
CA GLN A 187 0.72 -2.67 0.15
C GLN A 187 0.96 -1.33 0.86
N ARG A 188 1.34 -0.30 0.10
CA ARG A 188 1.54 1.09 0.56
C ARG A 188 0.31 1.67 1.27
N MET A 189 -0.88 1.12 1.03
CA MET A 189 -2.12 1.46 1.73
C MET A 189 -2.11 1.09 3.22
N PHE A 190 -1.26 0.15 3.63
CA PHE A 190 -1.12 -0.35 5.00
C PHE A 190 0.15 0.13 5.70
N GLU A 191 0.94 0.96 5.03
CA GLU A 191 2.19 1.53 5.53
C GLU A 191 2.03 3.00 5.92
N ARG A 192 2.87 3.48 6.83
CA ARG A 192 3.20 4.88 7.01
C ARG A 192 4.41 5.19 6.16
N HIS A 193 4.48 6.42 5.66
CA HIS A 193 5.65 6.88 4.92
C HIS A 193 6.20 8.16 5.55
N ASP A 194 7.47 8.47 5.29
CA ASP A 194 8.03 9.79 5.59
C ASP A 194 7.72 10.79 4.45
N PRO A 195 8.05 12.09 4.60
CA PRO A 195 7.87 13.07 3.53
C PRO A 195 8.66 12.77 2.25
N ALA A 196 9.71 11.95 2.33
CA ALA A 196 10.47 11.46 1.19
C ALA A 196 9.78 10.27 0.49
N GLY A 197 8.68 9.75 1.04
CA GLY A 197 7.89 8.65 0.49
C GLY A 197 8.45 7.26 0.80
N ALA A 198 9.44 7.16 1.69
CA ALA A 198 9.98 5.88 2.18
C ALA A 198 9.06 5.31 3.27
N SER A 199 8.87 3.98 3.28
CA SER A 199 8.04 3.32 4.30
C SER A 199 8.72 3.43 5.66
N VAL A 200 8.03 3.98 6.65
CA VAL A 200 8.46 4.08 8.07
C VAL A 200 7.75 3.04 8.95
N GLY A 201 7.20 2.01 8.32
CA GLY A 201 6.56 0.86 8.96
C GLY A 201 5.04 0.85 8.84
N ALA A 202 4.41 -0.15 9.46
CA ALA A 202 2.97 -0.37 9.39
C ALA A 202 2.12 0.79 9.95
N LYS A 203 0.89 0.91 9.46
CA LYS A 203 -0.09 1.85 10.01
C LYS A 203 -0.44 1.55 11.47
N PRO A 204 -0.67 2.59 12.31
CA PRO A 204 -1.15 2.40 13.67
C PRO A 204 -2.46 1.61 13.69
N GLY A 205 -2.53 0.57 14.52
CA GLY A 205 -3.68 -0.32 14.60
C GLY A 205 -3.80 -1.30 13.43
N LEU A 206 -2.77 -1.50 12.60
CA LEU A 206 -2.78 -2.59 11.61
C LEU A 206 -2.92 -3.96 12.30
N ALA A 207 -2.25 -4.16 13.43
CA ALA A 207 -2.31 -5.41 14.21
C ALA A 207 -3.74 -5.79 14.63
N SER A 208 -4.58 -4.82 15.01
CA SER A 208 -5.97 -5.07 15.38
C SER A 208 -6.92 -5.22 14.18
N ARG A 209 -6.41 -5.08 12.96
CA ARG A 209 -7.19 -5.06 11.71
C ARG A 209 -6.73 -6.12 10.71
N ALA A 210 -5.53 -6.69 10.88
CA ALA A 210 -4.95 -7.67 9.97
C ALA A 210 -5.88 -8.86 9.75
N GLU A 211 -6.55 -9.33 10.80
CA GLU A 211 -7.52 -10.42 10.73
C GLU A 211 -8.72 -10.14 9.80
N LEU A 212 -8.99 -8.88 9.50
CA LEU A 212 -10.12 -8.45 8.66
C LEU A 212 -9.70 -8.18 7.21
N ALA A 213 -8.49 -8.57 6.80
CA ALA A 213 -7.97 -8.31 5.45
C ALA A 213 -8.86 -8.88 4.33
N GLU A 214 -9.36 -10.11 4.49
CA GLU A 214 -10.25 -10.71 3.49
C GLU A 214 -11.62 -10.00 3.45
N ILE A 215 -12.12 -9.57 4.61
CA ILE A 215 -13.37 -8.78 4.73
C ILE A 215 -13.21 -7.41 4.07
N PHE A 216 -12.03 -6.78 4.23
CA PHE A 216 -11.68 -5.56 3.49
C PHE A 216 -11.85 -5.78 1.99
N GLY A 217 -11.27 -6.86 1.46
CA GLY A 217 -11.39 -7.18 0.04
C GLY A 217 -12.85 -7.44 -0.38
N ALA A 218 -13.62 -8.10 0.47
CA ALA A 218 -15.03 -8.41 0.22
C ALA A 218 -15.90 -7.15 0.11
N VAL A 219 -15.72 -6.20 1.03
CA VAL A 219 -16.46 -4.92 1.02
C VAL A 219 -16.03 -4.03 -0.13
N LEU A 220 -14.75 -4.03 -0.50
CA LEU A 220 -14.30 -3.28 -1.67
C LEU A 220 -14.86 -3.86 -2.97
N ARG A 221 -14.82 -5.20 -3.12
CA ARG A 221 -15.32 -5.92 -4.30
C ARG A 221 -16.84 -5.76 -4.48
N ASP A 222 -17.59 -5.94 -3.39
CA ASP A 222 -19.04 -5.99 -3.42
C ASP A 222 -19.65 -5.29 -2.19
N PRO A 223 -19.59 -3.95 -2.13
CA PRO A 223 -20.16 -3.15 -1.05
C PRO A 223 -21.69 -3.20 -1.03
N ASP A 224 -22.29 -2.84 0.10
CA ASP A 224 -23.73 -2.59 0.22
C ASP A 224 -24.06 -1.12 -0.06
N GLU A 225 -23.20 -0.20 0.34
CA GLU A 225 -23.30 1.22 0.00
C GLU A 225 -21.93 1.84 -0.29
N ILE A 226 -21.90 2.85 -1.16
CA ILE A 226 -20.75 3.75 -1.34
C ILE A 226 -21.22 5.19 -1.15
N TRP A 227 -20.55 5.91 -0.25
CA TRP A 227 -20.81 7.29 0.10
C TRP A 227 -19.62 8.17 -0.29
N VAL A 228 -19.90 9.42 -0.66
CA VAL A 228 -18.89 10.44 -0.96
C VAL A 228 -19.22 11.70 -0.20
N SER A 229 -18.28 12.20 0.60
CA SER A 229 -18.42 13.42 1.40
C SER A 229 -17.21 14.31 1.24
N LEU A 230 -17.42 15.63 1.33
CA LEU A 230 -16.35 16.57 1.61
C LEU A 230 -16.29 16.75 3.12
N GLN A 231 -15.20 16.35 3.76
CA GLN A 231 -15.01 16.43 5.21
C GLN A 231 -13.98 17.50 5.54
N ALA A 232 -14.26 18.30 6.57
CA ALA A 232 -13.31 19.27 7.08
C ALA A 232 -12.25 18.58 7.95
N ARG A 233 -11.05 19.13 7.95
CA ARG A 233 -9.98 18.78 8.88
C ARG A 233 -9.82 19.88 9.91
N ASP A 234 -9.15 19.55 11.01
CA ASP A 234 -8.90 20.48 12.12
C ASP A 234 -8.11 21.75 11.70
N ASP A 235 -7.41 21.72 10.57
CA ASP A 235 -6.67 22.86 10.01
C ASP A 235 -7.49 23.75 9.06
N GLY A 236 -8.81 23.49 8.95
CA GLY A 236 -9.71 24.20 8.05
C GLY A 236 -9.61 23.74 6.58
N SER A 237 -8.70 22.82 6.24
CA SER A 237 -8.69 22.20 4.92
C SER A 237 -9.86 21.22 4.76
N SER A 238 -10.26 20.97 3.53
CA SER A 238 -11.29 19.96 3.22
C SER A 238 -10.70 18.80 2.43
N VAL A 239 -11.29 17.62 2.58
CA VAL A 239 -10.91 16.42 1.84
C VAL A 239 -12.12 15.64 1.36
N MET A 240 -12.02 15.14 0.14
CA MET A 240 -13.01 14.20 -0.37
C MET A 240 -12.81 12.84 0.32
N VAL A 241 -13.83 12.33 0.99
CA VAL A 241 -13.85 11.03 1.66
C VAL A 241 -14.86 10.14 0.97
N ARG A 242 -14.42 8.94 0.59
CA ARG A 242 -15.23 7.89 0.03
C ARG A 242 -15.34 6.74 1.02
N THR A 243 -16.56 6.39 1.38
CA THR A 243 -16.83 5.36 2.36
C THR A 243 -17.57 4.20 1.72
N TYR A 244 -17.04 3.00 1.85
CA TYR A 244 -17.69 1.75 1.50
C TYR A 244 -18.26 1.12 2.78
N VAL A 245 -19.50 0.67 2.70
CA VAL A 245 -20.20 0.02 3.81
C VAL A 245 -20.54 -1.41 3.39
N GLY A 246 -20.21 -2.38 4.24
CA GLY A 246 -20.64 -3.77 4.12
C GLY A 246 -21.40 -4.20 5.37
N ALA A 247 -22.57 -4.81 5.20
CA ALA A 247 -23.37 -5.39 6.27
C ALA A 247 -23.31 -6.91 6.21
N PHE A 248 -22.93 -7.56 7.31
CA PHE A 248 -22.79 -9.00 7.39
C PHE A 248 -23.48 -9.57 8.64
N ASP A 249 -23.93 -10.83 8.60
CA ASP A 249 -24.68 -11.45 9.70
C ASP A 249 -23.86 -11.57 11.01
N ALA A 250 -22.57 -11.88 10.88
CA ALA A 250 -21.56 -11.81 11.92
C ALA A 250 -20.15 -11.96 11.31
N MET A 251 -19.20 -11.13 11.73
CA MET A 251 -17.80 -11.22 11.34
C MET A 251 -16.96 -11.75 12.52
N GLY A 252 -16.54 -13.01 12.41
CA GLY A 252 -15.74 -13.70 13.42
C GLY A 252 -16.45 -13.89 14.76
N GLU A 253 -15.68 -14.23 15.79
CA GLU A 253 -16.18 -14.45 17.16
C GLU A 253 -16.73 -13.17 17.81
N THR A 254 -16.42 -12.00 17.25
CA THR A 254 -16.82 -10.70 17.79
C THR A 254 -18.29 -10.32 17.53
N GLY A 255 -19.01 -11.07 16.68
CA GLY A 255 -20.42 -10.79 16.36
C GLY A 255 -20.67 -9.46 15.64
N ARG A 256 -19.63 -8.85 15.06
CA ARG A 256 -19.74 -7.57 14.34
C ARG A 256 -20.55 -7.72 13.07
N ARG A 257 -21.48 -6.80 12.81
CA ARG A 257 -22.39 -6.86 11.66
C ARG A 257 -22.18 -5.79 10.61
N LEU A 258 -21.46 -4.73 10.94
CA LEU A 258 -21.19 -3.64 10.01
C LEU A 258 -19.69 -3.45 9.88
N PHE A 259 -19.26 -3.28 8.64
CA PHE A 259 -17.88 -3.01 8.29
C PHE A 259 -17.82 -1.79 7.41
N VAL A 260 -16.88 -0.91 7.72
CA VAL A 260 -16.71 0.35 7.01
C VAL A 260 -15.27 0.49 6.54
N LEU A 261 -15.13 0.85 5.27
CA LEU A 261 -13.86 1.26 4.68
C LEU A 261 -13.96 2.70 4.25
N ALA A 262 -13.12 3.56 4.82
CA ALA A 262 -12.98 4.94 4.37
C ALA A 262 -11.69 5.10 3.57
N PHE A 263 -11.80 5.79 2.45
CA PHE A 263 -10.71 6.29 1.62
C PHE A 263 -10.84 7.80 1.57
N HIS A 264 -9.73 8.51 1.47
CA HIS A 264 -9.77 9.95 1.27
C HIS A 264 -8.85 10.36 0.13
N GLU A 265 -9.24 11.37 -0.62
CA GLU A 265 -8.41 11.97 -1.65
C GLU A 265 -7.19 12.62 -0.99
N GLY A 266 -6.00 12.29 -1.48
CA GLY A 266 -4.75 12.85 -1.00
C GLY A 266 -4.54 14.29 -1.44
N ALA A 267 -3.44 14.89 -0.98
CA ALA A 267 -3.07 16.26 -1.36
C ALA A 267 -2.83 16.39 -2.89
N ALA A 268 -2.44 15.31 -3.55
CA ALA A 268 -2.46 15.19 -5.01
C ALA A 268 -3.88 14.84 -5.48
N ARG A 269 -4.56 15.80 -6.13
CA ARG A 269 -5.91 15.63 -6.67
C ARG A 269 -6.02 14.39 -7.55
N GLY A 270 -7.10 13.62 -7.39
CA GLY A 270 -7.39 12.39 -8.12
C GLY A 270 -6.79 11.12 -7.52
N VAL A 271 -6.05 11.22 -6.42
CA VAL A 271 -5.35 10.08 -5.81
C VAL A 271 -6.06 9.66 -4.51
N TRP A 272 -6.62 8.44 -4.48
CA TRP A 272 -7.37 7.91 -3.33
C TRP A 272 -6.48 7.15 -2.35
N MET A 273 -6.41 7.59 -1.10
CA MET A 273 -5.61 7.00 -0.04
C MET A 273 -6.48 6.20 0.93
N GLY A 274 -6.04 4.98 1.28
CA GLY A 274 -6.71 4.17 2.30
C GLY A 274 -6.68 4.88 3.64
N ALA A 275 -7.83 5.33 4.13
CA ALA A 275 -7.92 6.06 5.39
C ALA A 275 -7.97 5.05 6.53
N THR A 276 -9.01 4.23 6.57
CA THR A 276 -9.25 3.35 7.70
C THR A 276 -10.26 2.26 7.37
N ALA A 277 -10.00 1.05 7.88
CA ALA A 277 -10.99 -0.01 7.99
C ALA A 277 -11.47 -0.08 9.44
N PHE A 278 -12.77 0.12 9.67
CA PHE A 278 -13.38 0.03 10.99
C PHE A 278 -14.49 -1.03 10.98
N GLY A 279 -14.39 -1.98 11.91
CA GLY A 279 -15.60 -2.42 12.60
C GLY A 279 -15.96 -1.37 13.64
N PRO A 280 -17.24 -1.03 13.86
CA PRO A 280 -17.65 -0.03 14.83
C PRO A 280 -17.36 -0.48 16.28
N GLY A 281 -16.12 -0.32 16.73
CA GLY A 281 -15.64 -0.51 18.12
C GLY A 281 -15.94 -1.87 18.77
N LYS A 282 -15.65 -1.97 20.08
CA LYS A 282 -16.13 -3.05 20.97
C LYS A 282 -17.62 -2.83 21.33
N ARG A 283 -18.46 -2.49 20.34
CA ARG A 283 -19.89 -2.25 20.58
C ARG A 283 -20.62 -3.56 20.31
N ASP A 284 -20.97 -4.23 21.39
CA ASP A 284 -21.60 -5.55 21.47
C ASP A 284 -23.06 -5.55 20.98
N LYS A 285 -23.71 -4.38 20.87
CA LYS A 285 -25.10 -4.26 20.40
C LYS A 285 -25.21 -3.79 18.94
N PRO A 286 -26.00 -4.47 18.08
CA PRO A 286 -26.20 -4.08 16.68
C PRO A 286 -26.65 -2.63 16.48
N ALA A 287 -27.62 -2.16 17.27
CA ALA A 287 -28.10 -0.77 17.20
C ALA A 287 -27.00 0.27 17.43
N THR A 288 -26.04 -0.02 18.32
CA THR A 288 -24.91 0.87 18.61
C THR A 288 -23.86 0.84 17.49
N GLN A 289 -23.69 -0.30 16.82
CA GLN A 289 -22.85 -0.43 15.63
C GLN A 289 -23.45 0.34 14.45
N GLU A 290 -24.76 0.24 14.27
CA GLU A 290 -25.54 0.91 13.23
C GLU A 290 -25.59 2.43 13.43
N ALA A 291 -25.77 2.88 14.66
CA ALA A 291 -25.65 4.28 15.03
C ALA A 291 -24.23 4.81 14.75
N ALA A 292 -23.17 4.06 15.10
CA ALA A 292 -21.79 4.46 14.79
C ALA A 292 -21.57 4.63 13.28
N THR A 293 -22.04 3.65 12.51
CA THR A 293 -21.91 3.61 11.05
C THR A 293 -22.67 4.76 10.40
N SER A 294 -23.91 4.95 10.81
CA SER A 294 -24.77 6.02 10.30
C SER A 294 -24.26 7.41 10.66
N GLN A 295 -23.73 7.57 11.87
CA GLN A 295 -23.27 8.87 12.36
C GLN A 295 -21.89 9.28 11.81
N GLY A 296 -20.96 8.33 11.73
CA GLY A 296 -19.57 8.61 11.39
C GLY A 296 -19.22 8.39 9.92
N PHE A 297 -19.99 7.58 9.18
CA PHE A 297 -19.50 6.99 7.94
C PHE A 297 -20.48 7.04 6.75
N ARG A 298 -21.80 6.97 7.00
CA ARG A 298 -22.84 7.22 5.99
C ARG A 298 -23.10 8.72 5.85
N VAL A 299 -22.06 9.45 5.43
CA VAL A 299 -22.06 10.92 5.35
C VAL A 299 -21.90 11.34 3.89
N GLY A 300 -22.68 12.34 3.46
CA GLY A 300 -22.58 12.94 2.14
C GLY A 300 -23.49 12.31 1.09
N THR A 301 -23.04 12.28 -0.15
CA THR A 301 -23.83 11.76 -1.27
C THR A 301 -23.71 10.24 -1.35
N LEU A 302 -24.83 9.53 -1.31
CA LEU A 302 -24.90 8.11 -1.63
C LEU A 302 -24.74 7.94 -3.15
N VAL A 303 -23.63 7.34 -3.59
CA VAL A 303 -23.31 7.16 -5.02
C VAL A 303 -23.55 5.73 -5.50
N TYR A 304 -23.68 4.78 -4.58
CA TYR A 304 -24.05 3.41 -4.90
C TYR A 304 -24.79 2.77 -3.73
N ARG A 305 -25.82 1.98 -4.04
CA ARG A 305 -26.49 1.09 -3.09
C ARG A 305 -26.79 -0.23 -3.78
N ARG A 306 -26.46 -1.34 -3.12
CA ARG A 306 -26.85 -2.69 -3.56
C ARG A 306 -28.37 -2.77 -3.63
N LYS A 307 -28.88 -3.32 -4.73
CA LYS A 307 -30.30 -3.64 -4.91
C LYS A 307 -30.63 -4.99 -4.29
#